data_AF-A0A3B9IYV4-F1
#
_entry.id   AF-A0A3B9IYV4-F1
#
_cell.length_a   1.000
_cell.length_b   1.000
_cell.length_c   1.000
_cell.angle_alpha   90.00
_cell.angle_beta   90.00
_cell.angle_gamma   90.00
#
_symmetry.space_group_name_H-M   'P 1'
#
loop_
_entity.id
_entity.type
_entity.pdbx_description
1 polymer ?
#
loop_
_entity_poly.entity_id
_entity_poly.type
_entity_poly.pdbx_seq_one_letter_code
_entity_poly.pdbx_strand_id
1 'polypeptide(L)'
;MKDNDEIMREISEDYPVLSDEEKDRIFNKSEQKLISEDITGEQVSGVETYKPQIYKYIGIAAAFLLVCGGGTALYMNVRPSRSPESFNVTEETTEESIQETAEEFTEETADEDVLQTIESLIKHTVELNYFINHPLLDKESDDKLSFNILYENHKTVEKPVIFYPLKGYSFENFDDIKNYALKYMTENYYDKTIKNHICDDKTNVSQEEIIDEESFFGESLHNCIISYNGVLYGNNGTVGLIYTYDFDLMPAEIIEENGDNLSVRKIISFTNQKKKTIECEYNFELVKTENGWRVNDLYYEPIDESETEEPVTDTTEPTTEITKIPEEITDDIITTEDMRFDYERAREILNKQNQICHEIEDNLDETDYVEYETEPDTHAKYLRYTGSKYNSIDEIMADFDDIFTDEYMRSMSLIPNENSEIDYRVFIEENGNIYENIARTVSFTDFAINEPYEMNLLDDGTFEAKYKIDDYRTYIMNFKAEDGKYKLDRDYYIYSKRAAFFLQDDTLTSESAKFIIKNNTDEELSFDMAFTLEKVIDGAWTVINYDQYFNALAGIIEPYGSAPFTADFVNPLDAGQYRITKDISGEKYFVEFEIQ
;
A
#
# COMPACT_ATOMS: atom_id res chain seq x y z
N MET A 1 27.98 47.35 17.46
CA MET A 1 26.53 47.49 17.72
C MET A 1 26.04 48.57 16.79
N LYS A 2 25.28 48.21 15.76
CA LYS A 2 24.59 49.19 14.91
C LYS A 2 23.56 49.93 15.76
N ASP A 3 23.35 51.21 15.46
CA ASP A 3 22.35 52.03 16.16
C ASP A 3 20.93 51.55 15.78
N ASN A 4 19.97 51.63 16.70
CA ASN A 4 18.60 51.17 16.46
C ASN A 4 17.96 51.92 15.28
N ASP A 5 18.35 53.18 15.07
CA ASP A 5 17.87 53.99 13.95
C ASP A 5 18.41 53.48 12.60
N GLU A 6 19.58 52.85 12.60
CA GLU A 6 20.17 52.23 11.41
C GLU A 6 19.44 50.93 11.05
N ILE A 7 19.08 50.13 12.06
CA ILE A 7 18.29 48.89 11.90
C ILE A 7 16.88 49.21 11.41
N MET A 8 16.23 50.23 11.97
CA MET A 8 14.87 50.61 11.56
C MET A 8 14.83 51.18 10.14
N ARG A 9 15.91 51.82 9.68
CA ARG A 9 16.04 52.28 8.29
C ARG A 9 16.27 51.12 7.32
N GLU A 10 17.09 50.14 7.70
CA GLU A 10 17.34 48.91 6.91
C GLU A 10 16.03 48.12 6.73
N ILE A 11 15.24 47.95 7.80
CA ILE A 11 13.91 47.29 7.75
C ILE A 11 12.92 48.08 6.88
N SER A 12 12.95 49.42 6.93
CA SER A 12 12.08 50.26 6.11
C SER A 12 12.45 50.26 4.62
N GLU A 13 13.71 50.01 4.28
CA GLU A 13 14.20 49.91 2.90
C GLU A 13 13.86 48.52 2.31
N ASP A 14 13.92 47.47 3.13
CA ASP A 14 13.61 46.09 2.72
C ASP A 14 12.10 45.79 2.62
N TYR A 15 11.26 46.54 3.34
CA TYR A 15 9.80 46.36 3.36
C TYR A 15 9.07 47.70 3.14
N PRO A 16 9.07 48.24 1.91
CA PRO A 16 8.38 49.49 1.64
C PRO A 16 6.88 49.34 1.89
N VAL A 17 6.36 50.13 2.82
CA VAL A 17 4.91 50.20 3.08
C VAL A 17 4.24 50.65 1.78
N LEU A 18 3.32 49.83 1.27
CA LEU A 18 2.55 50.12 0.05
C LEU A 18 2.00 51.54 0.10
N SER A 19 2.13 52.25 -1.02
CA SER A 19 1.50 53.56 -1.16
C SER A 19 -0.02 53.43 -1.02
N ASP A 20 -0.68 54.49 -0.55
CA ASP A 20 -2.14 54.44 -0.37
C ASP A 20 -2.86 54.21 -1.71
N GLU A 21 -2.25 54.63 -2.83
CA GLU A 21 -2.74 54.35 -4.19
C GLU A 21 -2.65 52.87 -4.57
N GLU A 22 -1.62 52.14 -4.10
CA GLU A 22 -1.50 50.69 -4.31
C GLU A 22 -2.47 49.90 -3.44
N LYS A 23 -2.70 50.35 -2.19
CA LYS A 23 -3.73 49.77 -1.31
C LYS A 23 -5.12 49.95 -1.92
N ASP A 24 -5.43 51.14 -2.42
CA ASP A 24 -6.70 51.43 -3.09
C ASP A 24 -6.84 50.63 -4.38
N ARG A 25 -5.75 50.41 -5.14
CA ARG A 25 -5.76 49.54 -6.32
C ARG A 25 -6.10 48.09 -5.96
N ILE A 26 -5.52 47.55 -4.90
CA ILE A 26 -5.80 46.18 -4.42
C ILE A 26 -7.24 46.09 -3.91
N PHE A 27 -7.71 47.08 -3.16
CA PHE A 27 -9.08 47.12 -2.64
C PHE A 27 -10.11 47.16 -3.77
N ASN A 28 -9.94 48.04 -4.75
CA ASN A 28 -10.84 48.12 -5.91
C ASN A 28 -10.84 46.84 -6.76
N LYS A 29 -9.68 46.17 -6.86
CA LYS A 29 -9.58 44.89 -7.57
C LYS A 29 -10.29 43.75 -6.81
N SER A 30 -10.32 43.80 -5.48
CA SER A 30 -11.10 42.88 -4.65
C SER A 30 -12.61 43.15 -4.71
N GLU A 31 -13.01 44.42 -4.75
CA GLU A 31 -14.42 44.83 -4.86
C GLU A 31 -15.02 44.45 -6.23
N GLN A 32 -14.23 44.61 -7.31
CA GLN A 32 -14.65 44.16 -8.64
C GLN A 32 -14.82 42.64 -8.72
N LYS A 33 -14.01 41.86 -7.99
CA LYS A 33 -14.10 40.40 -7.96
C LYS A 33 -15.37 39.93 -7.22
N LEU A 34 -15.81 40.67 -6.21
CA LEU A 34 -17.06 40.41 -5.47
C LEU A 34 -18.33 40.83 -6.23
N ILE A 35 -18.22 41.77 -7.19
CA ILE A 35 -19.35 42.26 -7.98
C ILE A 35 -19.53 41.44 -9.28
N SER A 36 -18.49 40.73 -9.75
CA SER A 36 -18.55 39.90 -10.97
C SER A 36 -19.11 38.50 -10.78
N GLU A 37 -19.38 38.06 -9.54
CA GLU A 37 -20.14 36.85 -9.28
C GLU A 37 -21.63 37.18 -9.29
N ASP A 38 -22.27 36.82 -10.40
CA ASP A 38 -23.70 36.98 -10.66
C ASP A 38 -24.50 36.01 -9.77
N ILE A 39 -24.62 36.33 -8.48
CA ILE A 39 -25.50 35.63 -7.55
C ILE A 39 -26.91 36.18 -7.77
N THR A 40 -27.67 35.51 -8.65
CA THR A 40 -29.12 35.67 -8.70
C THR A 40 -29.76 35.07 -7.45
N GLY A 41 -29.82 35.88 -6.40
CA GLY A 41 -30.93 35.97 -5.46
C GLY A 41 -31.22 34.78 -4.54
N GLU A 42 -30.75 34.86 -3.30
CA GLU A 42 -31.62 34.68 -2.13
C GLU A 42 -31.08 35.46 -0.92
N GLN A 43 -31.98 36.11 -0.19
CA GLN A 43 -31.68 37.05 0.89
C GLN A 43 -31.05 36.34 2.10
N VAL A 44 -29.78 36.62 2.40
CA VAL A 44 -29.21 36.28 3.71
C VAL A 44 -29.70 37.28 4.75
N SER A 45 -30.76 36.89 5.47
CA SER A 45 -31.25 37.53 6.69
C SER A 45 -30.89 36.65 7.89
N GLY A 46 -30.03 37.14 8.77
CA GLY A 46 -29.96 36.62 10.15
C GLY A 46 -28.56 36.49 10.73
N VAL A 47 -27.99 37.62 11.16
CA VAL A 47 -27.04 37.57 12.28
C VAL A 47 -27.87 37.36 13.54
N GLU A 48 -27.86 36.15 14.10
CA GLU A 48 -28.34 35.92 15.47
C GLU A 48 -27.26 35.31 16.35
N THR A 49 -27.13 35.95 17.50
CA THR A 49 -26.10 35.79 18.52
C THR A 49 -26.38 34.53 19.35
N TYR A 50 -25.35 33.72 19.57
CA TYR A 50 -25.41 32.50 20.39
C TYR A 50 -25.86 32.79 21.83
N LYS A 51 -26.96 32.16 22.27
CA LYS A 51 -27.34 32.00 23.68
C LYS A 51 -27.86 30.58 23.92
N PRO A 52 -27.38 29.85 24.95
CA PRO A 52 -27.83 28.50 25.21
C PRO A 52 -29.12 28.52 26.05
N GLN A 53 -30.14 27.78 25.62
CA GLN A 53 -31.28 27.42 26.48
C GLN A 53 -31.55 25.92 26.43
N ILE A 54 -31.42 25.33 27.62
CA ILE A 54 -31.81 23.99 28.02
C ILE A 54 -33.36 23.92 28.06
N TYR A 55 -33.91 22.75 27.68
CA TYR A 55 -35.30 22.26 27.82
C TYR A 55 -36.27 22.47 26.63
N LYS A 56 -36.39 21.41 25.83
CA LYS A 56 -37.55 20.83 25.09
C LYS A 56 -36.92 19.63 24.36
N TYR A 57 -37.14 18.37 24.70
CA TYR A 57 -38.31 17.56 24.37
C TYR A 57 -38.50 16.42 25.40
N ILE A 58 -39.51 16.53 26.25
CA ILE A 58 -40.21 15.37 26.83
C ILE A 58 -41.50 15.31 26.03
N GLY A 59 -41.63 14.33 25.12
CA GLY A 59 -42.83 14.28 24.27
C GLY A 59 -42.95 13.16 23.24
N ILE A 60 -41.91 12.36 22.96
CA ILE A 60 -41.98 11.28 21.97
C ILE A 60 -41.26 10.03 22.50
N ALA A 61 -41.76 9.49 23.62
CA ALA A 61 -41.30 8.19 24.16
C ALA A 61 -42.46 7.25 24.53
N ALA A 62 -43.70 7.62 24.20
CA ALA A 62 -44.91 6.86 24.57
C ALA A 62 -45.62 6.19 23.36
N ALA A 63 -45.19 6.46 22.13
CA ALA A 63 -45.81 5.88 20.92
C ALA A 63 -45.05 4.68 20.35
N PHE A 64 -43.74 4.54 20.61
CA PHE A 64 -42.92 3.43 20.10
C PHE A 64 -43.02 2.14 20.93
N LEU A 65 -43.36 2.24 22.23
CA LEU A 65 -43.56 1.08 23.11
C LEU A 65 -44.88 0.30 22.86
N LEU A 66 -45.71 0.75 21.92
CA LEU A 66 -47.04 0.17 21.64
C LEU A 66 -47.13 -0.60 20.30
N VAL A 67 -46.11 -0.52 19.43
CA VAL A 67 -46.08 -1.18 18.12
C VAL A 67 -45.10 -2.36 18.07
N CYS A 68 -44.04 -2.38 18.90
CA CYS A 68 -43.17 -3.54 19.07
C CYS A 68 -43.66 -4.41 20.24
N GLY A 69 -44.91 -4.87 20.15
CA GLY A 69 -45.53 -5.76 21.12
C GLY A 69 -44.70 -7.01 21.37
N GLY A 70 -44.10 -7.08 22.55
CA GLY A 70 -43.76 -8.32 23.19
C GLY A 70 -45.00 -9.20 23.35
N GLY A 71 -44.81 -10.49 23.18
CA GLY A 71 -45.84 -11.48 23.42
C GLY A 71 -45.26 -12.84 23.71
N THR A 72 -44.97 -13.13 24.98
CA THR A 72 -45.32 -14.42 25.60
C THR A 72 -45.28 -14.30 27.12
N ALA A 73 -46.46 -14.23 27.75
CA ALA A 73 -46.85 -15.02 28.93
C ALA A 73 -48.16 -14.48 29.53
N LEU A 74 -49.30 -15.08 29.17
CA LEU A 74 -50.16 -15.85 30.10
C LEU A 74 -51.55 -16.09 29.49
N TYR A 75 -51.91 -17.37 29.52
CA TYR A 75 -53.23 -17.94 29.30
C TYR A 75 -54.33 -17.24 30.09
N MET A 76 -55.51 -17.02 29.49
CA MET A 76 -56.79 -17.55 29.98
C MET A 76 -57.94 -17.41 28.97
N ASN A 77 -58.80 -18.43 29.00
CA ASN A 77 -59.95 -18.74 28.14
C ASN A 77 -61.02 -17.64 28.05
N VAL A 78 -61.55 -17.37 26.83
CA VAL A 78 -63.00 -17.31 26.51
C VAL A 78 -63.20 -17.55 24.99
N ARG A 79 -64.00 -18.56 24.60
CA ARG A 79 -64.58 -18.73 23.24
C ARG A 79 -65.99 -18.05 23.18
N PRO A 80 -66.71 -18.08 22.04
CA PRO A 80 -66.52 -17.30 20.81
C PRO A 80 -67.81 -16.52 20.47
N SER A 81 -67.80 -15.55 19.56
CA SER A 81 -69.01 -15.19 18.79
C SER A 81 -68.74 -14.26 17.60
N ARG A 82 -69.20 -14.73 16.43
CA ARG A 82 -69.76 -13.99 15.29
C ARG A 82 -68.82 -13.24 14.33
N SER A 83 -68.69 -13.82 13.13
CA SER A 83 -68.76 -13.14 11.82
C SER A 83 -70.06 -12.32 11.70
N PRO A 84 -70.23 -11.33 10.79
CA PRO A 84 -69.77 -11.26 9.38
C PRO A 84 -69.12 -9.88 9.08
N GLU A 85 -68.77 -9.40 7.88
CA GLU A 85 -69.24 -9.62 6.51
C GLU A 85 -68.25 -8.94 5.56
N SER A 86 -68.17 -9.46 4.34
CA SER A 86 -67.41 -8.96 3.19
C SER A 86 -67.84 -7.58 2.72
N PHE A 87 -66.88 -6.75 2.28
CA PHE A 87 -67.14 -5.65 1.35
C PHE A 87 -66.30 -5.83 0.08
N ASN A 88 -66.99 -6.09 -1.02
CA ASN A 88 -66.51 -5.90 -2.39
C ASN A 88 -66.51 -4.40 -2.69
N VAL A 89 -65.43 -3.89 -3.28
CA VAL A 89 -65.51 -2.68 -4.09
C VAL A 89 -64.94 -3.01 -5.46
N THR A 90 -65.79 -2.74 -6.44
CA THR A 90 -65.68 -3.00 -7.87
C THR A 90 -64.72 -2.02 -8.53
N GLU A 91 -64.03 -2.51 -9.55
CA GLU A 91 -63.28 -1.77 -10.56
C GLU A 91 -64.15 -0.70 -11.24
N GLU A 92 -63.59 0.51 -11.42
CA GLU A 92 -63.91 1.35 -12.56
C GLU A 92 -62.62 1.81 -13.23
N THR A 93 -62.50 1.39 -14.49
CA THR A 93 -61.48 1.75 -15.47
C THR A 93 -61.69 3.21 -15.89
N THR A 94 -60.63 4.00 -15.95
CA THR A 94 -60.61 5.24 -16.74
C THR A 94 -59.23 5.38 -17.39
N GLU A 95 -59.20 5.23 -18.71
CA GLU A 95 -58.09 5.61 -19.57
C GLU A 95 -58.05 7.14 -19.68
N GLU A 96 -56.90 7.76 -19.42
CA GLU A 96 -56.59 9.08 -19.98
C GLU A 96 -55.08 9.26 -20.21
N SER A 97 -54.75 9.35 -21.51
CA SER A 97 -53.79 10.26 -22.16
C SER A 97 -52.49 10.69 -21.45
N ILE A 98 -51.40 10.28 -22.09
CA ILE A 98 -49.98 10.73 -22.04
C ILE A 98 -49.80 12.22 -21.71
N GLN A 99 -48.94 12.49 -20.72
CA GLN A 99 -48.11 13.69 -20.65
C GLN A 99 -46.76 13.30 -20.02
N GLU A 100 -45.69 13.24 -20.83
CA GLU A 100 -44.30 13.17 -20.36
C GLU A 100 -44.06 14.37 -19.43
N THR A 101 -43.95 14.07 -18.15
CA THR A 101 -43.48 15.00 -17.14
C THR A 101 -42.05 14.57 -16.86
N ALA A 102 -41.09 15.45 -17.15
CA ALA A 102 -39.72 15.27 -16.71
C ALA A 102 -39.75 15.19 -15.17
N GLU A 103 -39.45 14.00 -14.65
CA GLU A 103 -39.16 13.80 -13.23
C GLU A 103 -37.88 14.56 -12.92
N GLU A 104 -38.06 15.74 -12.34
CA GLU A 104 -37.05 16.39 -11.54
C GLU A 104 -36.78 15.45 -10.37
N PHE A 105 -35.67 14.71 -10.43
CA PHE A 105 -35.15 13.89 -9.35
C PHE A 105 -35.01 14.80 -8.13
N THR A 106 -35.98 14.71 -7.24
CA THR A 106 -35.86 15.27 -5.90
C THR A 106 -35.00 14.24 -5.16
N GLU A 107 -33.77 14.62 -4.77
CA GLU A 107 -32.96 13.84 -3.82
C GLU A 107 -33.79 13.68 -2.54
N GLU A 108 -34.54 12.59 -2.46
CA GLU A 108 -35.19 12.15 -1.24
C GLU A 108 -34.06 11.66 -0.34
N THR A 109 -33.55 12.57 0.50
CA THR A 109 -32.51 12.28 1.49
C THR A 109 -32.92 11.02 2.24
N ALA A 110 -32.11 9.97 2.13
CA ALA A 110 -32.33 8.72 2.85
C ALA A 110 -32.63 9.03 4.34
N ASP A 111 -33.63 8.35 4.90
CA ASP A 111 -34.04 8.53 6.28
C ASP A 111 -32.81 8.42 7.21
N GLU A 112 -32.58 9.44 8.04
CA GLU A 112 -31.40 9.56 8.91
C GLU A 112 -31.23 8.30 9.79
N ASP A 113 -32.35 7.66 10.14
CA ASP A 113 -32.41 6.39 10.87
C ASP A 113 -31.81 5.20 10.08
N VAL A 114 -31.96 5.19 8.75
CA VAL A 114 -31.42 4.14 7.87
C VAL A 114 -29.90 4.30 7.77
N LEU A 115 -29.41 5.52 7.53
CA LEU A 115 -27.96 5.78 7.47
C LEU A 115 -27.26 5.45 8.79
N GLN A 116 -27.88 5.80 9.93
CA GLN A 116 -27.33 5.42 11.24
C GLN A 116 -27.28 3.90 11.44
N THR A 117 -28.28 3.17 10.93
CA THR A 117 -28.29 1.70 10.96
C THR A 117 -27.16 1.13 10.10
N ILE A 118 -26.97 1.66 8.89
CA ILE A 118 -25.91 1.26 7.96
C ILE A 118 -24.52 1.49 8.57
N GLU A 119 -24.29 2.66 9.16
CA GLU A 119 -23.04 3.01 9.85
C GLU A 119 -22.71 2.02 10.97
N SER A 120 -23.72 1.65 11.77
CA SER A 120 -23.54 0.66 12.83
C SER A 120 -23.20 -0.73 12.29
N LEU A 121 -23.83 -1.15 11.18
CA LEU A 121 -23.54 -2.44 10.52
C LEU A 121 -22.10 -2.49 10.00
N ILE A 122 -21.68 -1.44 9.28
CA ILE A 122 -20.34 -1.31 8.71
C ILE A 122 -19.28 -1.33 9.82
N LYS A 123 -19.45 -0.48 10.82
CA LYS A 123 -18.52 -0.36 11.95
C LYS A 123 -18.31 -1.70 12.64
N HIS A 124 -19.37 -2.38 13.04
CA HIS A 124 -19.25 -3.65 13.75
C HIS A 124 -18.72 -4.79 12.88
N THR A 125 -18.99 -4.77 11.57
CA THR A 125 -18.45 -5.75 10.63
C THR A 125 -16.94 -5.59 10.49
N VAL A 126 -16.44 -4.37 10.32
CA VAL A 126 -15.00 -4.12 10.21
C VAL A 126 -14.28 -4.31 11.54
N GLU A 127 -14.87 -3.87 12.67
CA GLU A 127 -14.34 -4.15 14.01
C GLU A 127 -14.15 -5.66 14.23
N LEU A 128 -15.12 -6.47 13.82
CA LEU A 128 -15.01 -7.92 13.93
C LEU A 128 -13.94 -8.49 12.99
N ASN A 129 -13.94 -8.12 11.71
CA ASN A 129 -12.92 -8.54 10.76
C ASN A 129 -11.50 -8.18 11.24
N TYR A 130 -11.34 -6.97 11.77
CA TYR A 130 -10.08 -6.51 12.34
C TYR A 130 -9.70 -7.35 13.58
N PHE A 131 -10.63 -7.60 14.50
CA PHE A 131 -10.38 -8.44 15.66
C PHE A 131 -9.97 -9.87 15.29
N ILE A 132 -10.58 -10.46 14.27
CA ILE A 132 -10.25 -11.81 13.81
C ILE A 132 -8.86 -11.86 13.16
N ASN A 133 -8.51 -10.85 12.35
CA ASN A 133 -7.20 -10.77 11.69
C ASN A 133 -6.08 -10.28 12.63
N HIS A 134 -6.43 -9.51 13.66
CA HIS A 134 -5.49 -8.92 14.60
C HIS A 134 -6.01 -9.07 16.03
N PRO A 135 -6.11 -10.32 16.53
CA PRO A 135 -6.61 -10.56 17.86
C PRO A 135 -5.76 -9.82 18.89
N LEU A 136 -6.42 -9.18 19.84
CA LEU A 136 -5.73 -8.63 21.01
C LEU A 136 -5.29 -9.82 21.87
N LEU A 137 -3.99 -10.05 21.96
CA LEU A 137 -3.42 -11.20 22.67
C LEU A 137 -2.88 -10.81 24.05
N ASP A 138 -3.16 -11.63 25.06
CA ASP A 138 -2.54 -11.49 26.38
C ASP A 138 -1.16 -12.16 26.41
N LYS A 139 -0.17 -11.48 25.79
CA LYS A 139 1.20 -12.00 25.64
C LYS A 139 1.95 -12.20 26.96
N GLU A 140 1.49 -11.55 28.02
CA GLU A 140 2.04 -11.67 29.38
C GLU A 140 1.43 -12.86 30.14
N SER A 141 0.42 -13.54 29.58
CA SER A 141 -0.18 -14.70 30.22
C SER A 141 0.76 -15.90 30.17
N ASP A 142 0.90 -16.57 31.31
CA ASP A 142 1.60 -17.86 31.42
C ASP A 142 0.81 -18.99 30.75
N ASP A 143 -0.49 -18.80 30.45
CA ASP A 143 -1.38 -19.81 29.90
C ASP A 143 -1.26 -19.99 28.38
N LYS A 144 -0.15 -19.58 27.76
CA LYS A 144 0.08 -19.74 26.31
C LYS A 144 0.13 -21.22 25.89
N LEU A 145 -0.38 -21.50 24.69
CA LEU A 145 -0.28 -22.82 24.08
C LEU A 145 0.86 -22.83 23.07
N SER A 146 1.51 -23.98 22.92
CA SER A 146 2.60 -24.18 21.97
C SER A 146 2.34 -25.48 21.24
N PHE A 147 2.32 -25.42 19.91
CA PHE A 147 2.12 -26.58 19.06
C PHE A 147 3.26 -26.70 18.05
N ASN A 148 3.74 -27.92 17.83
CA ASN A 148 4.69 -28.21 16.77
C ASN A 148 3.93 -28.55 15.49
N ILE A 149 4.20 -27.82 14.41
CA ILE A 149 3.49 -27.97 13.14
C ILE A 149 4.39 -28.69 12.15
N LEU A 150 3.83 -29.66 11.44
CA LEU A 150 4.45 -30.36 10.34
C LEU A 150 3.82 -29.89 9.03
N TYR A 151 4.67 -29.44 8.11
CA TYR A 151 4.27 -29.05 6.77
C TYR A 151 4.29 -30.28 5.87
N GLU A 152 3.20 -30.59 5.16
CA GLU A 152 3.11 -31.82 4.33
C GLU A 152 4.22 -31.93 3.28
N ASN A 153 4.70 -30.79 2.77
CA ASN A 153 5.73 -30.74 1.73
C ASN A 153 7.17 -30.74 2.28
N HIS A 154 7.36 -30.54 3.58
CA HIS A 154 8.69 -30.47 4.19
C HIS A 154 8.70 -31.33 5.45
N LYS A 155 9.41 -32.47 5.43
CA LYS A 155 9.62 -33.37 6.59
C LYS A 155 10.30 -32.71 7.80
N THR A 156 10.45 -31.40 7.81
CA THR A 156 10.96 -30.57 8.89
C THR A 156 9.80 -30.08 9.75
N VAL A 157 9.88 -30.40 11.04
CA VAL A 157 9.08 -29.71 12.07
C VAL A 157 9.60 -28.29 12.13
N GLU A 158 8.76 -27.33 11.79
CA GLU A 158 9.12 -25.92 11.96
C GLU A 158 8.87 -25.47 13.40
N LYS A 159 9.38 -24.28 13.71
CA LYS A 159 9.36 -23.68 15.05
C LYS A 159 7.97 -23.80 15.70
N PRO A 160 7.90 -24.02 17.03
CA PRO A 160 6.62 -24.11 17.72
C PRO A 160 5.79 -22.84 17.51
N VAL A 161 4.55 -23.01 17.05
CA VAL A 161 3.59 -21.92 16.92
C VAL A 161 2.95 -21.68 18.28
N ILE A 162 3.05 -20.43 18.75
CA ILE A 162 2.60 -20.02 20.08
C ILE A 162 1.26 -19.30 19.97
N PHE A 163 0.27 -19.77 20.74
CA PHE A 163 -1.04 -19.16 20.86
C PHE A 163 -1.19 -18.52 22.23
N TYR A 164 -1.83 -17.35 22.26
CA TYR A 164 -2.03 -16.57 23.48
C TYR A 164 -3.53 -16.38 23.73
N PRO A 165 -3.97 -16.35 25.00
CA PRO A 165 -5.36 -16.04 25.32
C PRO A 165 -5.80 -14.72 24.68
N LEU A 166 -7.03 -14.68 24.17
CA LEU A 166 -7.61 -13.45 23.65
C LEU A 166 -7.90 -12.45 24.78
N LYS A 167 -7.82 -11.16 24.45
CA LYS A 167 -8.05 -10.00 25.31
C LYS A 167 -9.05 -9.05 24.66
N GLY A 168 -9.77 -8.28 25.46
CA GLY A 168 -10.56 -7.13 25.00
C GLY A 168 -12.02 -7.44 24.62
N TYR A 169 -12.29 -8.57 23.94
CA TYR A 169 -13.67 -8.98 23.64
C TYR A 169 -14.23 -9.94 24.68
N SER A 170 -15.55 -9.87 24.89
CA SER A 170 -16.28 -10.75 25.81
C SER A 170 -16.75 -12.06 25.14
N PHE A 171 -16.01 -12.54 24.13
CA PHE A 171 -16.32 -13.82 23.49
C PHE A 171 -15.75 -14.94 24.35
N GLU A 172 -16.60 -15.81 24.87
CA GLU A 172 -16.17 -16.98 25.65
C GLU A 172 -15.91 -18.17 24.72
N ASN A 173 -16.60 -18.24 23.58
CA ASN A 173 -16.53 -19.34 22.64
C ASN A 173 -16.85 -18.89 21.19
N PHE A 174 -16.74 -19.82 20.24
CA PHE A 174 -17.02 -19.55 18.82
C PHE A 174 -18.49 -19.26 18.52
N ASP A 175 -19.43 -19.81 19.30
CA ASP A 175 -20.85 -19.48 19.13
C ASP A 175 -21.09 -18.01 19.47
N ASP A 176 -20.38 -17.43 20.44
CA ASP A 176 -20.49 -16.00 20.74
C ASP A 176 -20.01 -15.14 19.56
N ILE A 177 -18.89 -15.53 18.92
CA ILE A 177 -18.37 -14.87 17.72
C ILE A 177 -19.39 -14.98 16.58
N LYS A 178 -19.88 -16.19 16.28
CA LYS A 178 -20.87 -16.42 15.23
C LYS A 178 -22.16 -15.64 15.48
N ASN A 179 -22.70 -15.71 16.69
CA ASN A 179 -23.93 -15.01 17.06
C ASN A 179 -23.76 -13.49 17.03
N TYR A 180 -22.56 -12.97 17.32
CA TYR A 180 -22.24 -11.56 17.14
C TYR A 180 -22.17 -11.20 15.66
N ALA A 181 -21.43 -11.97 14.85
CA ALA A 181 -21.29 -11.76 13.41
C ALA A 181 -22.66 -11.70 12.72
N LEU A 182 -23.54 -12.68 12.94
CA LEU A 182 -24.85 -12.78 12.28
C LEU A 182 -25.86 -11.67 12.65
N LYS A 183 -25.53 -10.81 13.63
CA LYS A 183 -26.28 -9.56 13.87
C LYS A 183 -25.98 -8.48 12.84
N TYR A 184 -24.81 -8.53 12.21
CA TYR A 184 -24.30 -7.47 11.34
C TYR A 184 -24.03 -7.93 9.90
N MET A 185 -23.75 -9.22 9.69
CA MET A 185 -23.50 -9.80 8.37
C MET A 185 -24.36 -11.03 8.07
N THR A 186 -24.41 -11.43 6.79
CA THR A 186 -25.10 -12.65 6.35
C THR A 186 -24.29 -13.90 6.73
N GLU A 187 -24.94 -15.06 6.79
CA GLU A 187 -24.23 -16.33 7.03
C GLU A 187 -23.25 -16.66 5.91
N ASN A 188 -23.58 -16.29 4.66
CA ASN A 188 -22.69 -16.44 3.51
C ASN A 188 -21.40 -15.62 3.68
N TYR A 189 -21.52 -14.34 4.08
CA TYR A 189 -20.35 -13.51 4.32
C TYR A 189 -19.52 -14.03 5.49
N TYR A 190 -20.16 -14.41 6.60
CA TYR A 190 -19.49 -15.03 7.75
C TYR A 190 -18.68 -16.27 7.36
N ASP A 191 -19.27 -17.18 6.58
CA ASP A 191 -18.62 -18.40 6.12
C ASP A 191 -17.42 -18.08 5.21
N LYS A 192 -17.52 -17.05 4.37
CA LYS A 192 -16.46 -16.60 3.44
C LYS A 192 -15.29 -15.94 4.17
N THR A 193 -15.57 -15.09 5.18
CA THR A 193 -14.56 -14.19 5.76
C THR A 193 -14.12 -14.57 7.16
N ILE A 194 -15.04 -14.90 8.07
CA ILE A 194 -14.71 -15.09 9.50
C ILE A 194 -14.40 -16.55 9.80
N LYS A 195 -15.20 -17.47 9.28
CA LYS A 195 -15.14 -18.90 9.62
C LYS A 195 -13.79 -19.53 9.29
N ASN A 196 -13.15 -19.12 8.20
CA ASN A 196 -11.86 -19.67 7.79
C ASN A 196 -10.71 -19.31 8.74
N HIS A 197 -10.87 -18.29 9.59
CA HIS A 197 -9.90 -17.93 10.62
C HIS A 197 -10.18 -18.60 11.97
N ILE A 198 -11.29 -19.33 12.08
CA ILE A 198 -11.71 -20.03 13.30
C ILE A 198 -11.43 -21.53 13.13
N CYS A 199 -10.42 -22.04 13.83
CA CYS A 199 -10.16 -23.48 13.83
C CYS A 199 -11.10 -24.18 14.81
N ASP A 200 -11.78 -25.24 14.36
CA ASP A 200 -12.71 -26.05 15.17
C ASP A 200 -12.15 -26.40 16.55
N ASP A 201 -13.03 -26.48 17.55
CA ASP A 201 -12.70 -26.73 18.97
C ASP A 201 -11.80 -27.97 19.15
N LYS A 202 -10.54 -27.75 19.54
CA LYS A 202 -9.52 -28.80 19.66
C LYS A 202 -9.37 -29.29 21.10
N THR A 203 -10.49 -29.60 21.75
CA THR A 203 -10.53 -30.10 23.15
C THR A 203 -9.70 -31.36 23.42
N ASN A 204 -9.28 -32.10 22.38
CA ASN A 204 -8.56 -33.36 22.51
C ASN A 204 -7.12 -33.35 21.95
N VAL A 205 -6.62 -32.23 21.43
CA VAL A 205 -5.27 -32.17 20.85
C VAL A 205 -4.27 -31.90 21.98
N SER A 206 -3.31 -32.80 22.17
CA SER A 206 -2.26 -32.59 23.17
C SER A 206 -1.24 -31.57 22.66
N GLN A 207 -0.67 -30.75 23.54
CA GLN A 207 0.38 -29.79 23.16
C GLN A 207 1.64 -30.46 22.56
N GLU A 208 1.82 -31.76 22.79
CA GLU A 208 2.95 -32.54 22.26
C GLU A 208 2.64 -33.19 20.90
N GLU A 209 1.39 -33.10 20.41
CA GLU A 209 0.99 -33.70 19.15
C GLU A 209 1.56 -32.89 17.98
N ILE A 210 2.15 -33.59 17.02
CA ILE A 210 2.58 -33.00 15.76
C ILE A 210 1.34 -32.82 14.90
N ILE A 211 1.07 -31.57 14.54
CA ILE A 211 -0.14 -31.19 13.84
C ILE A 211 0.19 -31.01 12.36
N ASP A 212 -0.54 -31.70 11.51
CA ASP A 212 -0.53 -31.49 10.07
C ASP A 212 -1.23 -30.16 9.73
N GLU A 213 -0.52 -29.26 9.05
CA GLU A 213 -0.95 -27.90 8.73
C GLU A 213 -2.29 -27.86 7.98
N GLU A 214 -2.42 -28.61 6.89
CA GLU A 214 -3.64 -28.61 6.06
C GLU A 214 -4.85 -29.06 6.89
N SER A 215 -4.63 -30.05 7.76
CA SER A 215 -5.68 -30.60 8.62
C SER A 215 -6.13 -29.65 9.74
N PHE A 216 -5.31 -28.66 10.08
CA PHE A 216 -5.49 -27.86 11.29
C PHE A 216 -5.77 -26.38 11.03
N PHE A 217 -5.16 -25.79 10.01
CA PHE A 217 -5.20 -24.34 9.78
C PHE A 217 -5.88 -23.92 8.48
N GLY A 218 -6.30 -24.87 7.64
CA GLY A 218 -6.84 -24.53 6.31
C GLY A 218 -5.78 -23.80 5.48
N GLU A 219 -6.17 -22.72 4.80
CA GLU A 219 -5.30 -22.01 3.82
C GLU A 219 -4.26 -21.06 4.45
N SER A 220 -4.28 -20.78 5.76
CA SER A 220 -3.30 -19.86 6.37
C SER A 220 -3.11 -20.09 7.87
N LEU A 221 -1.86 -20.35 8.27
CA LEU A 221 -1.40 -20.32 9.66
C LEU A 221 -1.44 -18.94 10.30
N HIS A 222 -1.50 -17.89 9.48
CA HIS A 222 -1.40 -16.53 9.96
C HIS A 222 -2.76 -16.03 10.44
N ASN A 223 -2.80 -15.59 11.71
CA ASN A 223 -3.96 -14.96 12.35
C ASN A 223 -5.17 -15.89 12.54
N CYS A 224 -4.93 -17.10 13.05
CA CYS A 224 -6.00 -18.03 13.43
C CYS A 224 -6.40 -17.88 14.91
N ILE A 225 -7.69 -18.13 15.19
CA ILE A 225 -8.24 -18.25 16.53
C ILE A 225 -8.66 -19.70 16.78
N ILE A 226 -8.24 -20.25 17.92
CA ILE A 226 -8.55 -21.60 18.35
C ILE A 226 -9.30 -21.57 19.69
N SER A 227 -10.13 -22.58 19.94
CA SER A 227 -10.71 -22.86 21.26
C SER A 227 -9.96 -24.02 21.87
N TYR A 228 -9.49 -23.83 23.11
CA TYR A 228 -8.85 -24.88 23.89
C TYR A 228 -9.36 -24.84 25.33
N ASN A 229 -10.00 -25.93 25.77
CA ASN A 229 -10.66 -26.03 27.07
C ASN A 229 -11.66 -24.89 27.37
N GLY A 230 -12.38 -24.43 26.34
CA GLY A 230 -13.38 -23.35 26.47
C GLY A 230 -12.77 -21.96 26.66
N VAL A 231 -11.48 -21.79 26.37
CA VAL A 231 -10.81 -20.49 26.30
C VAL A 231 -10.38 -20.25 24.86
N LEU A 232 -10.63 -19.05 24.35
CA LEU A 232 -10.20 -18.64 23.03
C LEU A 232 -8.75 -18.16 23.05
N TYR A 233 -7.98 -18.63 22.08
CA TYR A 233 -6.59 -18.27 21.88
C TYR A 233 -6.39 -17.79 20.45
N GLY A 234 -5.53 -16.80 20.25
CA GLY A 234 -5.10 -16.37 18.92
C GLY A 234 -3.59 -16.49 18.74
N ASN A 235 -3.16 -16.63 17.49
CA ASN A 235 -1.77 -16.48 17.11
C ASN A 235 -1.59 -15.17 16.33
N ASN A 236 -0.52 -14.43 16.60
CA ASN A 236 -0.09 -13.39 15.67
C ASN A 236 0.76 -14.08 14.61
N GLY A 237 0.21 -14.21 13.41
CA GLY A 237 1.04 -14.46 12.24
C GLY A 237 2.14 -13.40 12.15
N THR A 238 3.18 -13.69 11.38
CA THR A 238 4.36 -12.85 11.16
C THR A 238 4.03 -11.35 11.23
N VAL A 239 4.40 -10.71 12.35
CA VAL A 239 4.24 -9.28 12.72
C VAL A 239 3.46 -8.45 11.69
N GLY A 240 2.16 -8.67 11.58
CA GLY A 240 1.28 -7.78 10.82
C GLY A 240 1.35 -6.37 11.42
N LEU A 241 1.48 -5.36 10.57
CA LEU A 241 1.42 -3.95 10.99
C LEU A 241 0.12 -3.74 11.77
N ILE A 242 0.22 -3.43 13.07
CA ILE A 242 -0.96 -3.10 13.87
C ILE A 242 -1.41 -1.70 13.43
N TYR A 243 -2.60 -1.61 12.84
CA TYR A 243 -3.23 -0.34 12.48
C TYR A 243 -4.26 0.06 13.54
N THR A 244 -4.27 1.31 13.98
CA THR A 244 -5.48 1.91 14.54
C THR A 244 -6.34 2.41 13.39
N TYR A 245 -7.65 2.27 13.45
CA TYR A 245 -8.54 2.76 12.40
C TYR A 245 -9.46 3.87 12.90
N ASP A 246 -9.85 4.76 11.99
CA ASP A 246 -10.82 5.84 12.22
C ASP A 246 -12.03 5.65 11.29
N PHE A 247 -13.22 5.51 11.89
CA PHE A 247 -14.51 5.31 11.22
C PHE A 247 -15.25 6.62 10.94
N ASP A 248 -14.83 7.71 11.56
CA ASP A 248 -15.61 8.94 11.64
C ASP A 248 -15.18 9.98 10.59
N LEU A 249 -14.36 9.59 9.60
CA LEU A 249 -13.86 10.50 8.56
C LEU A 249 -14.96 11.03 7.64
N MET A 250 -15.76 10.14 7.06
CA MET A 250 -16.86 10.50 6.18
C MET A 250 -18.07 9.60 6.46
N PRO A 251 -19.30 10.13 6.36
CA PRO A 251 -20.49 9.30 6.48
C PRO A 251 -20.54 8.26 5.36
N ALA A 252 -21.18 7.12 5.62
CA ALA A 252 -21.50 6.13 4.61
C ALA A 252 -22.42 6.73 3.54
N GLU A 253 -22.13 6.43 2.28
CA GLU A 253 -22.85 6.92 1.12
C GLU A 253 -23.51 5.76 0.38
N ILE A 254 -24.81 5.86 0.12
CA ILE A 254 -25.54 4.85 -0.65
C ILE A 254 -25.30 5.13 -2.14
N ILE A 255 -24.61 4.22 -2.82
CA ILE A 255 -24.29 4.34 -4.26
C ILE A 255 -25.44 3.81 -5.10
N GLU A 256 -26.04 2.69 -4.68
CA GLU A 256 -27.09 2.00 -5.43
C GLU A 256 -28.13 1.38 -4.48
N GLU A 257 -29.41 1.50 -4.81
CA GLU A 257 -30.51 0.87 -4.10
C GLU A 257 -31.38 0.03 -5.05
N ASN A 258 -31.37 -1.28 -4.84
CA ASN A 258 -32.07 -2.28 -5.65
C ASN A 258 -32.98 -3.15 -4.78
N GLY A 259 -34.03 -2.51 -4.25
CA GLY A 259 -35.06 -3.17 -3.44
C GLY A 259 -34.52 -3.74 -2.13
N ASP A 260 -34.21 -5.03 -2.10
CA ASP A 260 -33.65 -5.70 -0.93
C ASP A 260 -32.11 -5.67 -0.89
N ASN A 261 -31.45 -4.96 -1.81
CA ASN A 261 -29.99 -4.81 -1.85
C ASN A 261 -29.59 -3.33 -1.85
N LEU A 262 -28.52 -2.98 -1.13
CA LEU A 262 -27.88 -1.67 -1.17
C LEU A 262 -26.38 -1.84 -1.42
N SER A 263 -25.81 -0.96 -2.25
CA SER A 263 -24.37 -0.78 -2.39
C SER A 263 -23.98 0.49 -1.64
N VAL A 264 -23.06 0.39 -0.68
CA VAL A 264 -22.68 1.50 0.20
C VAL A 264 -21.18 1.72 0.17
N ARG A 265 -20.77 2.95 -0.10
CA ARG A 265 -19.39 3.42 -0.02
C ARG A 265 -19.08 3.96 1.36
N LYS A 266 -17.88 3.67 1.88
CA LYS A 266 -17.35 4.23 3.13
C LYS A 266 -15.84 4.35 3.06
N ILE A 267 -15.33 5.55 3.36
CA ILE A 267 -13.89 5.78 3.53
C ILE A 267 -13.50 5.43 4.98
N ILE A 268 -12.50 4.58 5.13
CA ILE A 268 -11.94 4.17 6.42
C ILE A 268 -10.44 4.44 6.40
N SER A 269 -9.94 5.05 7.48
CA SER A 269 -8.52 5.35 7.62
C SER A 269 -7.84 4.40 8.57
N PHE A 270 -6.63 3.98 8.22
CA PHE A 270 -5.78 3.10 9.00
C PHE A 270 -4.43 3.77 9.27
N THR A 271 -4.13 3.99 10.53
CA THR A 271 -2.86 4.53 11.00
C THR A 271 -2.00 3.43 11.59
N ASN A 272 -0.83 3.15 11.01
CA ASN A 272 0.08 2.15 11.55
C ASN A 272 0.89 2.67 12.77
N GLN A 273 1.67 1.79 13.39
CA GLN A 273 2.54 2.15 14.52
C GLN A 273 3.58 3.24 14.23
N LYS A 274 3.97 3.43 12.96
CA LYS A 274 4.85 4.53 12.51
C LYS A 274 4.09 5.83 12.28
N LYS A 275 2.81 5.90 12.64
CA LYS A 275 1.90 7.03 12.40
C LYS A 275 1.70 7.37 10.92
N LYS A 276 1.97 6.43 10.01
CA LYS A 276 1.55 6.58 8.61
C LYS A 276 0.08 6.20 8.52
N THR A 277 -0.73 7.14 8.05
CA THR A 277 -2.15 6.96 7.78
C THR A 277 -2.35 6.59 6.31
N ILE A 278 -3.26 5.66 6.05
CA ILE A 278 -3.71 5.27 4.72
C ILE A 278 -5.24 5.31 4.74
N GLU A 279 -5.85 5.97 3.77
CA GLU A 279 -7.31 5.96 3.58
C GLU A 279 -7.67 4.96 2.50
N CYS A 280 -8.67 4.13 2.76
CA CYS A 280 -9.15 3.14 1.83
C CYS A 280 -10.66 3.32 1.63
N GLU A 281 -11.09 3.22 0.38
CA GLU A 281 -12.51 3.21 0.04
C GLU A 281 -13.01 1.78 0.11
N TYR A 282 -14.02 1.57 0.96
CA TYR A 282 -14.71 0.31 1.09
C TYR A 282 -16.08 0.40 0.47
N ASN A 283 -16.41 -0.62 -0.30
CA ASN A 283 -17.72 -0.81 -0.88
C ASN A 283 -18.37 -2.05 -0.25
N PHE A 284 -19.48 -1.80 0.44
CA PHE A 284 -20.26 -2.79 1.16
C PHE A 284 -21.52 -3.13 0.36
N GLU A 285 -21.75 -4.42 0.14
CA GLU A 285 -23.04 -4.90 -0.33
C GLU A 285 -23.89 -5.28 0.88
N LEU A 286 -25.02 -4.61 1.07
CA LEU A 286 -25.98 -4.91 2.13
C LEU A 286 -27.21 -5.60 1.54
N VAL A 287 -27.74 -6.60 2.24
CA VAL A 287 -28.99 -7.26 1.88
C VAL A 287 -29.99 -7.19 3.03
N LYS A 288 -31.26 -6.98 2.70
CA LYS A 288 -32.36 -6.98 3.66
C LYS A 288 -32.78 -8.41 3.97
N THR A 289 -32.57 -8.81 5.23
CA THR A 289 -33.00 -10.11 5.74
C THR A 289 -34.27 -9.97 6.58
N GLU A 290 -34.85 -11.10 7.01
CA GLU A 290 -35.95 -11.11 7.99
C GLU A 290 -35.59 -10.40 9.32
N ASN A 291 -34.29 -10.30 9.62
CA ASN A 291 -33.75 -9.67 10.83
C ASN A 291 -33.18 -8.26 10.56
N GLY A 292 -33.52 -7.64 9.43
CA GLY A 292 -33.02 -6.33 9.00
C GLY A 292 -31.85 -6.40 8.03
N TRP A 293 -31.24 -5.25 7.75
CA TRP A 293 -30.08 -5.12 6.87
C TRP A 293 -28.85 -5.86 7.43
N ARG A 294 -28.07 -6.49 6.54
CA ARG A 294 -26.85 -7.24 6.85
C ARG A 294 -25.81 -7.02 5.77
N VAL A 295 -24.53 -6.95 6.14
CA VAL A 295 -23.41 -7.00 5.19
C VAL A 295 -23.34 -8.38 4.54
N ASN A 296 -23.40 -8.41 3.21
CA ASN A 296 -23.35 -9.61 2.39
C ASN A 296 -22.01 -9.79 1.67
N ASP A 297 -21.37 -8.68 1.28
CA ASP A 297 -20.01 -8.69 0.77
C ASP A 297 -19.30 -7.37 1.07
N LEU A 298 -17.97 -7.41 0.93
CA LEU A 298 -17.08 -6.27 1.10
C LEU A 298 -15.94 -6.37 0.10
N TYR A 299 -15.73 -5.31 -0.66
CA TYR A 299 -14.51 -5.09 -1.43
C TYR A 299 -13.95 -3.71 -1.10
N TYR A 300 -12.66 -3.55 -1.30
CA TYR A 300 -12.00 -2.27 -1.07
C TYR A 300 -11.08 -1.96 -2.21
N GLU A 301 -11.00 -0.68 -2.51
CA GLU A 301 -10.05 -0.11 -3.46
C GLU A 301 -9.20 0.88 -2.65
N PRO A 302 -7.86 0.81 -2.74
CA PRO A 302 -7.03 1.89 -2.24
C PRO A 302 -7.53 3.18 -2.89
N ILE A 303 -7.77 4.23 -2.10
CA ILE A 303 -8.06 5.54 -2.69
C ILE A 303 -6.78 5.95 -3.38
N ASP A 304 -6.78 5.93 -4.71
CA ASP A 304 -5.71 6.56 -5.47
C ASP A 304 -5.87 8.05 -5.21
N GLU A 305 -4.91 8.65 -4.52
CA GLU A 305 -4.96 10.07 -4.13
C GLU A 305 -4.94 11.01 -5.37
N SER A 306 -4.97 10.47 -6.61
CA SER A 306 -5.00 11.22 -7.87
C SER A 306 -6.38 11.60 -8.43
N GLU A 307 -7.50 11.02 -7.98
CA GLU A 307 -8.83 11.23 -8.61
C GLU A 307 -9.71 12.34 -7.99
N THR A 308 -9.14 13.37 -7.34
CA THR A 308 -9.95 14.55 -6.96
C THR A 308 -10.30 15.40 -8.19
N GLU A 309 -11.55 15.33 -8.65
CA GLU A 309 -12.08 16.06 -9.81
C GLU A 309 -11.78 17.57 -9.76
N GLU A 310 -11.02 18.08 -10.75
CA GLU A 310 -10.77 19.51 -10.92
C GLU A 310 -12.01 20.28 -11.41
N PRO A 311 -12.19 21.56 -11.01
CA PRO A 311 -13.27 22.41 -11.51
C PRO A 311 -13.05 22.77 -12.99
N VAL A 312 -14.04 22.46 -13.84
CA VAL A 312 -14.02 22.75 -15.29
C VAL A 312 -13.78 24.24 -15.58
N THR A 313 -12.57 24.60 -16.02
CA THR A 313 -12.27 25.93 -16.56
C THR A 313 -12.22 25.94 -18.08
N ASP A 314 -13.14 26.70 -18.69
CA ASP A 314 -13.23 27.01 -20.12
C ASP A 314 -12.00 27.80 -20.60
N THR A 315 -11.19 27.21 -21.48
CA THR A 315 -9.98 27.85 -22.04
C THR A 315 -10.06 27.97 -23.57
N THR A 316 -10.02 29.21 -24.04
CA THR A 316 -9.75 29.57 -25.44
C THR A 316 -8.29 30.00 -25.56
N GLU A 317 -7.45 29.20 -26.23
CA GLU A 317 -6.04 29.52 -26.49
C GLU A 317 -5.82 30.35 -27.77
N PRO A 318 -4.65 31.02 -27.87
CA PRO A 318 -3.95 31.10 -29.14
C PRO A 318 -2.46 30.66 -29.07
N THR A 319 -2.13 29.78 -30.02
CA THR A 319 -0.81 29.26 -30.43
C THR A 319 0.25 30.32 -30.75
N THR A 320 1.52 30.01 -30.46
CA THR A 320 2.67 30.58 -31.18
C THR A 320 3.73 29.53 -31.56
N GLU A 321 4.31 29.75 -32.75
CA GLU A 321 5.13 28.85 -33.56
C GLU A 321 6.52 28.51 -33.01
N ILE A 322 6.92 27.24 -33.19
CA ILE A 322 8.25 26.69 -32.94
C ILE A 322 9.19 27.03 -34.11
N THR A 323 10.41 27.49 -33.81
CA THR A 323 11.48 27.69 -34.81
C THR A 323 12.56 26.62 -34.68
N LYS A 324 12.99 26.11 -35.83
CA LYS A 324 13.92 24.98 -36.09
C LYS A 324 15.30 25.09 -35.42
N ILE A 325 15.84 23.93 -35.02
CA ILE A 325 17.25 23.68 -34.67
C ILE A 325 17.98 23.09 -35.90
N PRO A 326 19.28 23.41 -36.15
CA PRO A 326 20.03 22.92 -37.31
C PRO A 326 20.76 21.59 -37.08
N GLU A 327 20.88 20.83 -38.17
CA GLU A 327 21.65 19.59 -38.36
C GLU A 327 23.17 19.84 -38.24
N GLU A 328 23.87 19.07 -37.39
CA GLU A 328 25.21 18.50 -37.61
C GLU A 328 25.77 17.90 -36.31
N ILE A 329 25.55 16.59 -36.08
CA ILE A 329 26.50 15.72 -35.37
C ILE A 329 26.49 14.37 -36.09
N THR A 330 27.57 14.07 -36.79
CA THR A 330 27.89 12.72 -37.30
C THR A 330 29.21 12.33 -36.69
N ASP A 331 29.20 11.45 -35.68
CA ASP A 331 30.32 10.59 -35.33
C ASP A 331 29.73 9.31 -34.70
N ASP A 332 30.16 8.16 -35.26
CA ASP A 332 29.91 6.78 -34.85
C ASP A 332 28.46 6.37 -34.52
N ILE A 333 27.63 6.26 -35.57
CA ILE A 333 26.37 5.51 -35.49
C ILE A 333 26.73 4.03 -35.30
N ILE A 334 26.61 3.54 -34.07
CA ILE A 334 26.52 2.11 -33.77
C ILE A 334 25.42 1.55 -34.68
N THR A 335 25.77 0.62 -35.56
CA THR A 335 24.79 0.14 -36.53
C THR A 335 23.75 -0.70 -35.79
N THR A 336 22.50 -0.68 -36.28
CA THR A 336 21.39 -1.48 -35.72
C THR A 336 21.69 -2.99 -35.72
N GLU A 337 22.68 -3.41 -36.53
CA GLU A 337 23.13 -4.80 -36.63
C GLU A 337 24.16 -5.15 -35.54
N ASP A 338 25.04 -4.22 -35.18
CA ASP A 338 25.94 -4.34 -34.01
C ASP A 338 25.11 -4.38 -32.71
N MET A 339 24.13 -3.48 -32.57
CA MET A 339 23.20 -3.44 -31.43
C MET A 339 22.42 -4.75 -31.24
N ARG A 340 21.99 -5.40 -32.35
CA ARG A 340 21.25 -6.66 -32.30
C ARG A 340 22.15 -7.85 -31.93
N PHE A 341 23.40 -7.84 -32.39
CA PHE A 341 24.38 -8.88 -32.04
C PHE A 341 24.68 -8.87 -30.54
N ASP A 342 24.83 -7.67 -30.02
CA ASP A 342 25.07 -7.35 -28.63
C ASP A 342 23.89 -7.78 -27.73
N TYR A 343 22.64 -7.57 -28.18
CA TYR A 343 21.43 -8.01 -27.48
C TYR A 343 21.29 -9.53 -27.38
N GLU A 344 21.44 -10.24 -28.51
CA GLU A 344 21.33 -11.71 -28.53
C GLU A 344 22.42 -12.36 -27.67
N ARG A 345 23.60 -11.75 -27.61
CA ARG A 345 24.70 -12.22 -26.77
C ARG A 345 24.41 -12.01 -25.27
N ALA A 346 23.89 -10.85 -24.88
CA ALA A 346 23.47 -10.61 -23.48
C ALA A 346 22.36 -11.58 -23.05
N ARG A 347 21.40 -11.87 -23.94
CA ARG A 347 20.34 -12.86 -23.71
C ARG A 347 20.90 -14.29 -23.58
N GLU A 348 21.83 -14.69 -24.45
CA GLU A 348 22.49 -16.00 -24.38
C GLU A 348 23.24 -16.17 -23.05
N ILE A 349 23.90 -15.11 -22.58
CA ILE A 349 24.59 -15.05 -21.30
C ILE A 349 23.64 -15.25 -20.12
N LEU A 350 22.53 -14.51 -20.09
CA LEU A 350 21.54 -14.62 -19.02
C LEU A 350 20.90 -16.03 -19.01
N ASN A 351 20.58 -16.55 -20.19
CA ASN A 351 20.08 -17.91 -20.33
C ASN A 351 21.09 -18.95 -19.82
N LYS A 352 22.38 -18.76 -20.08
CA LYS A 352 23.45 -19.64 -19.61
C LYS A 352 23.59 -19.58 -18.09
N GLN A 353 23.52 -18.39 -17.48
CA GLN A 353 23.46 -18.22 -16.02
C GLN A 353 22.27 -18.98 -15.42
N ASN A 354 21.07 -18.77 -15.96
CA ASN A 354 19.84 -19.40 -15.45
C ASN A 354 19.91 -20.92 -15.60
N GLN A 355 20.46 -21.42 -16.71
CA GLN A 355 20.69 -22.83 -16.92
C GLN A 355 21.64 -23.42 -15.87
N ILE A 356 22.75 -22.73 -15.55
CA ILE A 356 23.70 -23.15 -14.51
C ILE A 356 23.00 -23.20 -13.15
N CYS A 357 22.24 -22.16 -12.80
CA CYS A 357 21.51 -22.08 -11.53
C CYS A 357 20.48 -23.21 -11.39
N HIS A 358 19.64 -23.44 -12.40
CA HIS A 358 18.65 -24.51 -12.37
C HIS A 358 19.28 -25.90 -12.32
N GLU A 359 20.39 -26.11 -13.03
CA GLU A 359 21.11 -27.38 -12.99
C GLU A 359 21.69 -27.67 -11.59
N ILE A 360 22.07 -26.63 -10.84
CA ILE A 360 22.51 -26.80 -9.46
C ILE A 360 21.30 -27.12 -8.56
N GLU A 361 20.24 -26.33 -8.64
CA GLU A 361 19.02 -26.50 -7.83
C GLU A 361 18.39 -27.88 -7.98
N ASP A 362 18.21 -28.35 -9.22
CA ASP A 362 17.62 -29.65 -9.54
C ASP A 362 18.40 -30.84 -8.95
N ASN A 363 19.64 -30.59 -8.52
CA ASN A 363 20.55 -31.59 -7.98
C ASN A 363 20.91 -31.36 -6.51
N LEU A 364 20.25 -30.44 -5.80
CA LEU A 364 20.42 -30.30 -4.35
C LEU A 364 19.70 -31.43 -3.62
N ASP A 365 20.39 -32.09 -2.70
CA ASP A 365 19.81 -33.10 -1.81
C ASP A 365 19.29 -32.42 -0.54
N GLU A 366 17.97 -32.22 -0.48
CA GLU A 366 17.29 -31.63 0.67
C GLU A 366 17.50 -32.40 1.98
N THR A 367 17.93 -33.66 1.90
CA THR A 367 18.16 -34.56 3.04
C THR A 367 19.60 -34.56 3.56
N ASP A 368 20.56 -34.05 2.76
CA ASP A 368 21.98 -33.97 3.12
C ASP A 368 22.38 -32.50 3.21
N TYR A 369 22.46 -31.97 4.43
CA TYR A 369 22.74 -30.56 4.68
C TYR A 369 23.72 -30.35 5.83
N VAL A 370 24.36 -29.19 5.81
CA VAL A 370 25.19 -28.67 6.90
C VAL A 370 24.61 -27.34 7.37
N GLU A 371 24.69 -27.08 8.67
CA GLU A 371 24.21 -25.82 9.28
C GLU A 371 25.40 -25.03 9.82
N TYR A 372 25.44 -23.74 9.47
CA TYR A 372 26.39 -22.79 10.03
C TYR A 372 25.65 -21.78 10.89
N GLU A 373 26.21 -21.47 12.05
CA GLU A 373 25.74 -20.39 12.92
C GLU A 373 26.23 -19.06 12.33
N THR A 374 25.30 -18.19 11.96
CA THR A 374 25.53 -16.83 11.47
C THR A 374 25.18 -15.82 12.56
N GLU A 375 25.97 -14.74 12.68
CA GLU A 375 25.68 -13.68 13.65
C GLU A 375 24.52 -12.79 13.16
N PRO A 376 23.64 -12.29 14.05
CA PRO A 376 23.44 -12.65 15.44
C PRO A 376 22.28 -13.67 15.57
N ASP A 377 22.60 -14.94 15.79
CA ASP A 377 21.66 -16.04 16.09
C ASP A 377 20.76 -16.54 14.94
N THR A 378 21.25 -16.49 13.70
CA THR A 378 20.61 -17.17 12.55
C THR A 378 21.37 -18.46 12.21
N HIS A 379 20.65 -19.52 11.80
CA HIS A 379 21.29 -20.72 11.26
C HIS A 379 21.07 -20.73 9.75
N ALA A 380 22.17 -20.72 8.99
CA ALA A 380 22.13 -20.89 7.55
C ALA A 380 22.22 -22.39 7.22
N LYS A 381 21.22 -22.91 6.52
CA LYS A 381 21.19 -24.29 6.03
C LYS A 381 21.81 -24.34 4.65
N TYR A 382 22.73 -25.27 4.41
CA TYR A 382 23.34 -25.49 3.10
C TYR A 382 23.05 -26.91 2.61
N LEU A 383 22.44 -27.06 1.43
CA LEU A 383 22.15 -28.38 0.84
C LEU A 383 23.31 -28.88 0.01
N ARG A 384 23.55 -30.18 0.06
CA ARG A 384 24.57 -30.82 -0.76
C ARG A 384 24.15 -30.88 -2.21
N TYR A 385 25.01 -30.43 -3.12
CA TYR A 385 24.88 -30.70 -4.54
C TYR A 385 25.28 -32.17 -4.84
N THR A 386 24.39 -32.90 -5.49
CA THR A 386 24.54 -34.33 -5.85
C THR A 386 24.69 -34.58 -7.34
N GLY A 387 24.65 -33.52 -8.14
CA GLY A 387 24.80 -33.61 -9.58
C GLY A 387 26.22 -34.04 -9.95
N SER A 388 26.38 -34.62 -11.14
CA SER A 388 27.68 -35.11 -11.60
C SER A 388 28.46 -34.08 -12.44
N LYS A 389 27.88 -32.90 -12.70
CA LYS A 389 28.51 -31.91 -13.57
C LYS A 389 29.66 -31.20 -12.86
N TYR A 390 29.44 -30.80 -11.61
CA TYR A 390 30.42 -30.07 -10.82
C TYR A 390 30.99 -30.94 -9.70
N ASN A 391 32.31 -31.03 -9.62
CA ASN A 391 33.05 -31.78 -8.60
C ASN A 391 33.78 -30.85 -7.62
N SER A 392 33.81 -29.55 -7.90
CA SER A 392 34.35 -28.51 -7.00
C SER A 392 33.65 -27.19 -7.26
N ILE A 393 33.77 -26.26 -6.30
CA ILE A 393 33.31 -24.87 -6.50
C ILE A 393 34.05 -24.22 -7.67
N ASP A 394 35.34 -24.53 -7.87
CA ASP A 394 36.13 -24.00 -8.98
C ASP A 394 35.54 -24.35 -10.35
N GLU A 395 34.89 -25.51 -10.50
CA GLU A 395 34.20 -25.88 -11.76
C GLU A 395 32.92 -25.07 -11.98
N ILE A 396 32.18 -24.75 -10.90
CA ILE A 396 31.01 -23.85 -10.96
C ILE A 396 31.49 -22.44 -11.33
N MET A 397 32.52 -21.96 -10.65
CA MET A 397 33.08 -20.63 -10.87
C MET A 397 33.68 -20.49 -12.27
N ALA A 398 34.30 -21.52 -12.83
CA ALA A 398 34.80 -21.50 -14.20
C ALA A 398 33.68 -21.29 -15.24
N ASP A 399 32.52 -21.94 -15.04
CA ASP A 399 31.36 -21.78 -15.93
C ASP A 399 30.78 -20.35 -15.85
N PHE A 400 30.86 -19.70 -14.69
CA PHE A 400 30.48 -18.29 -14.49
C PHE A 400 31.55 -17.29 -14.95
N ASP A 401 32.83 -17.58 -14.79
CA ASP A 401 33.96 -16.75 -15.23
C ASP A 401 34.00 -16.62 -16.76
N ASP A 402 33.50 -17.61 -17.48
CA ASP A 402 33.30 -17.54 -18.93
C ASP A 402 32.23 -16.50 -19.34
N ILE A 403 31.41 -16.05 -18.39
CA ILE A 403 30.24 -15.20 -18.62
C ILE A 403 30.48 -13.78 -18.06
N PHE A 404 31.02 -13.69 -16.85
CA PHE A 404 31.11 -12.45 -16.08
C PHE A 404 32.55 -12.02 -15.79
N THR A 405 32.72 -10.74 -15.45
CA THR A 405 33.99 -10.24 -14.93
C THR A 405 34.20 -10.66 -13.48
N ASP A 406 35.46 -10.80 -13.06
CA ASP A 406 35.84 -11.10 -11.67
C ASP A 406 35.24 -10.10 -10.68
N GLU A 407 35.00 -8.86 -11.11
CA GLU A 407 34.35 -7.80 -10.32
C GLU A 407 32.88 -8.11 -10.06
N TYR A 408 32.14 -8.56 -11.06
CA TYR A 408 30.74 -8.99 -10.91
C TYR A 408 30.61 -10.27 -10.06
N MET A 409 31.53 -11.21 -10.25
CA MET A 409 31.57 -12.43 -9.44
C MET A 409 31.81 -12.13 -7.95
N ARG A 410 32.59 -11.07 -7.65
CA ARG A 410 32.79 -10.56 -6.29
C ARG A 410 31.56 -9.86 -5.74
N SER A 411 30.82 -9.11 -6.55
CA SER A 411 29.61 -8.41 -6.11
C SER A 411 28.42 -9.34 -5.88
N MET A 412 28.31 -10.46 -6.62
CA MET A 412 27.29 -11.49 -6.40
C MET A 412 27.59 -12.44 -5.22
N SER A 413 28.67 -12.23 -4.46
CA SER A 413 29.12 -13.11 -3.37
C SER A 413 29.22 -14.60 -3.75
N LEU A 414 29.55 -14.91 -5.01
CA LEU A 414 29.85 -16.28 -5.45
C LEU A 414 31.23 -16.77 -4.97
N ILE A 415 32.02 -15.90 -4.34
CA ILE A 415 33.32 -16.23 -3.76
C ILE A 415 33.12 -16.63 -2.29
N PRO A 416 33.79 -17.69 -1.81
CA PRO A 416 33.74 -18.07 -0.41
C PRO A 416 34.16 -16.88 0.46
N ASN A 417 33.21 -16.32 1.21
CA ASN A 417 33.50 -15.28 2.18
C ASN A 417 33.03 -15.76 3.56
N GLU A 418 33.97 -15.88 4.49
CA GLU A 418 33.70 -16.29 5.87
C GLU A 418 32.88 -15.23 6.65
N ASN A 419 32.62 -14.04 6.08
CA ASN A 419 32.02 -12.90 6.79
C ASN A 419 30.99 -12.07 5.97
N SER A 420 30.34 -12.60 4.92
CA SER A 420 29.31 -11.81 4.21
C SER A 420 27.92 -11.99 4.82
N GLU A 421 27.38 -10.92 5.43
CA GLU A 421 26.02 -10.80 5.96
C GLU A 421 24.93 -10.61 4.88
N ILE A 422 25.24 -10.74 3.59
CA ILE A 422 24.32 -10.39 2.49
C ILE A 422 23.85 -11.65 1.72
N ASP A 423 22.52 -11.76 1.58
CA ASP A 423 21.73 -12.85 0.98
C ASP A 423 22.04 -13.13 -0.51
N TYR A 424 23.12 -13.87 -0.79
CA TYR A 424 23.38 -14.42 -2.12
C TYR A 424 23.75 -15.91 -2.03
N ARG A 425 23.69 -16.65 -3.16
CA ARG A 425 24.00 -18.09 -3.23
C ARG A 425 25.45 -18.36 -2.80
N VAL A 426 25.65 -18.67 -1.52
CA VAL A 426 26.96 -19.03 -0.99
C VAL A 426 27.19 -20.51 -1.21
N PHE A 427 28.20 -20.84 -2.01
CA PHE A 427 28.72 -22.20 -2.12
C PHE A 427 29.82 -22.43 -1.08
N ILE A 428 29.79 -23.60 -0.45
CA ILE A 428 30.87 -24.08 0.43
C ILE A 428 31.30 -25.47 -0.01
N GLU A 429 32.58 -25.78 0.14
CA GLU A 429 33.11 -27.11 -0.12
C GLU A 429 33.54 -27.73 1.21
N GLU A 430 32.89 -28.82 1.59
CA GLU A 430 33.22 -29.56 2.81
C GLU A 430 33.41 -31.04 2.51
N ASN A 431 34.57 -31.57 2.88
CA ASN A 431 34.94 -32.98 2.68
C ASN A 431 34.85 -33.46 1.21
N GLY A 432 35.09 -32.55 0.25
CA GLY A 432 35.00 -32.82 -1.18
C GLY A 432 33.56 -32.87 -1.72
N ASN A 433 32.59 -32.36 -0.96
CA ASN A 433 31.22 -32.15 -1.41
C ASN A 433 30.94 -30.65 -1.48
N ILE A 434 30.15 -30.26 -2.47
CA ILE A 434 29.69 -28.88 -2.65
C ILE A 434 28.36 -28.74 -1.92
N TYR A 435 28.17 -27.65 -1.19
CA TYR A 435 26.89 -27.29 -0.60
C TYR A 435 26.49 -25.86 -0.98
N GLU A 436 25.19 -25.59 -1.10
CA GLU A 436 24.62 -24.28 -1.44
C GLU A 436 23.68 -23.80 -0.34
N ASN A 437 23.82 -22.54 0.09
CA ASN A 437 23.00 -21.90 1.11
C ASN A 437 21.54 -21.70 0.65
N ILE A 438 20.56 -22.10 1.48
CA ILE A 438 19.11 -21.90 1.24
C ILE A 438 18.50 -20.77 2.08
N ALA A 439 19.30 -20.03 2.86
CA ALA A 439 18.79 -18.98 3.73
C ALA A 439 17.92 -18.01 2.92
N ARG A 440 16.71 -17.77 3.46
CA ARG A 440 15.58 -17.02 2.91
C ARG A 440 15.91 -16.31 1.60
N THR A 441 15.55 -16.99 0.53
CA THR A 441 15.53 -16.47 -0.82
C THR A 441 14.52 -15.33 -0.94
N VAL A 442 14.84 -14.14 -0.42
CA VAL A 442 14.14 -12.92 -0.80
C VAL A 442 14.75 -12.48 -2.12
N SER A 443 14.05 -12.83 -3.19
CA SER A 443 14.11 -12.19 -4.51
C SER A 443 15.50 -11.96 -5.09
N PHE A 444 16.25 -13.03 -5.37
CA PHE A 444 17.13 -13.04 -6.56
C PHE A 444 16.92 -14.28 -7.42
N THR A 445 16.42 -15.37 -6.85
CA THR A 445 15.80 -16.46 -7.61
C THR A 445 14.60 -15.96 -8.40
N ASP A 446 13.73 -15.11 -7.84
CA ASP A 446 12.64 -14.52 -8.64
C ASP A 446 13.15 -13.66 -9.81
N PHE A 447 14.36 -13.11 -9.73
CA PHE A 447 14.99 -12.37 -10.84
C PHE A 447 15.68 -13.29 -11.84
N ALA A 448 16.38 -14.32 -11.37
CA ALA A 448 17.07 -15.30 -12.21
C ALA A 448 16.08 -16.28 -12.89
N ILE A 449 14.89 -16.48 -12.31
CA ILE A 449 13.86 -17.38 -12.88
C ILE A 449 12.99 -16.63 -13.90
N ASN A 450 12.88 -15.30 -13.80
CA ASN A 450 12.08 -14.49 -14.72
C ASN A 450 12.96 -13.91 -15.84
N GLU A 451 12.59 -14.15 -17.11
CA GLU A 451 13.17 -13.41 -18.23
C GLU A 451 12.91 -11.91 -18.05
N PRO A 452 13.89 -11.02 -18.29
CA PRO A 452 13.64 -9.58 -18.26
C PRO A 452 12.51 -9.26 -19.25
N TYR A 453 11.49 -8.53 -18.78
CA TYR A 453 10.33 -8.21 -19.62
C TYR A 453 10.67 -7.16 -20.68
N GLU A 454 11.74 -6.40 -20.46
CA GLU A 454 12.25 -5.39 -21.36
C GLU A 454 13.78 -5.36 -21.26
N MET A 455 14.43 -5.25 -22.42
CA MET A 455 15.88 -5.12 -22.52
C MET A 455 16.18 -4.05 -23.56
N ASN A 456 16.96 -3.04 -23.18
CA ASN A 456 17.33 -1.91 -24.02
C ASN A 456 18.85 -1.83 -24.13
N LEU A 457 19.36 -1.47 -25.30
CA LEU A 457 20.76 -1.07 -25.47
C LEU A 457 20.80 0.46 -25.54
N LEU A 458 21.49 1.06 -24.57
CA LEU A 458 21.65 2.50 -24.45
C LEU A 458 22.72 3.01 -25.43
N ASP A 459 22.70 4.30 -25.73
CA ASP A 459 23.58 4.93 -26.74
C ASP A 459 25.09 4.80 -26.39
N ASP A 460 25.42 4.57 -25.12
CA ASP A 460 26.80 4.40 -24.64
C ASP A 460 27.29 2.94 -24.67
N GLY A 461 26.49 2.02 -25.23
CA GLY A 461 26.78 0.59 -25.31
C GLY A 461 26.42 -0.19 -24.04
N THR A 462 25.72 0.43 -23.08
CA THR A 462 25.25 -0.23 -21.86
C THR A 462 23.91 -0.94 -22.12
N PHE A 463 23.78 -2.17 -21.65
CA PHE A 463 22.56 -2.97 -21.72
C PHE A 463 21.74 -2.81 -20.45
N GLU A 464 20.56 -2.25 -20.57
CA GLU A 464 19.57 -2.16 -19.52
C GLU A 464 18.64 -3.36 -19.59
N ALA A 465 18.57 -4.17 -18.53
CA ALA A 465 17.62 -5.26 -18.37
C ALA A 465 16.64 -4.93 -17.24
N LYS A 466 15.33 -4.93 -17.55
CA LYS A 466 14.26 -4.63 -16.59
C LYS A 466 13.52 -5.91 -16.18
N TYR A 467 13.42 -6.11 -14.87
CA TYR A 467 12.72 -7.24 -14.26
C TYR A 467 11.54 -6.73 -13.46
N LYS A 468 10.38 -7.37 -13.65
CA LYS A 468 9.18 -7.04 -12.88
C LYS A 468 9.19 -7.89 -11.60
N ILE A 469 9.26 -7.24 -10.44
CA ILE A 469 9.24 -7.92 -9.14
C ILE A 469 7.80 -8.19 -8.73
N ASP A 470 7.00 -7.13 -8.79
CA ASP A 470 5.57 -7.13 -8.53
C ASP A 470 4.95 -5.97 -9.33
N ASP A 471 3.71 -5.61 -9.04
CA ASP A 471 3.01 -4.55 -9.77
C ASP A 471 3.62 -3.16 -9.59
N TYR A 472 4.45 -2.96 -8.56
CA TYR A 472 4.93 -1.65 -8.10
C TYR A 472 6.45 -1.48 -8.15
N ARG A 473 7.19 -2.59 -8.31
CA ARG A 473 8.65 -2.59 -8.29
C ARG A 473 9.22 -3.15 -9.59
N THR A 474 9.97 -2.31 -10.29
CA THR A 474 10.82 -2.73 -11.40
C THR A 474 12.26 -2.67 -10.95
N TYR A 475 12.98 -3.77 -11.13
CA TYR A 475 14.43 -3.82 -10.93
C TYR A 475 15.13 -3.60 -12.25
N ILE A 476 16.08 -2.68 -12.29
CA ILE A 476 16.87 -2.38 -13.48
C ILE A 476 18.33 -2.75 -13.23
N MET A 477 18.89 -3.56 -14.12
CA MET A 477 20.32 -3.89 -14.15
C MET A 477 20.94 -3.39 -15.44
N ASN A 478 21.99 -2.60 -15.31
CA ASN A 478 22.78 -2.08 -16.43
C ASN A 478 24.10 -2.85 -16.54
N PHE A 479 24.32 -3.49 -17.68
CA PHE A 479 25.54 -4.24 -17.98
C PHE A 479 26.34 -3.56 -19.08
N LYS A 480 27.64 -3.39 -18.88
CA LYS A 480 28.53 -2.84 -19.90
C LYS A 480 29.49 -3.91 -20.37
N ALA A 481 29.65 -4.03 -21.69
CA ALA A 481 30.60 -4.96 -22.27
C ALA A 481 32.04 -4.43 -22.09
N GLU A 482 32.88 -5.19 -21.41
CA GLU A 482 34.31 -4.90 -21.22
C GLU A 482 35.13 -6.15 -21.55
N ASP A 483 36.07 -6.04 -22.50
CA ASP A 483 36.97 -7.14 -22.92
C ASP A 483 36.28 -8.46 -23.29
N GLY A 484 35.05 -8.37 -23.84
CA GLY A 484 34.25 -9.53 -24.24
C GLY A 484 33.50 -10.21 -23.09
N LYS A 485 33.53 -9.62 -21.88
CA LYS A 485 32.75 -9.97 -20.70
C LYS A 485 31.77 -8.83 -20.37
N TYR A 486 30.85 -9.07 -19.44
CA TYR A 486 29.92 -8.04 -18.97
C TYR A 486 30.22 -7.69 -17.52
N LYS A 487 30.29 -6.38 -17.26
CA LYS A 487 30.39 -5.80 -15.93
C LYS A 487 29.05 -5.17 -15.59
N LEU A 488 28.56 -5.37 -14.36
CA LEU A 488 27.44 -4.60 -13.84
C LEU A 488 27.92 -3.16 -13.63
N ASP A 489 27.38 -2.25 -14.43
CA ASP A 489 27.69 -0.82 -14.37
C ASP A 489 26.87 -0.14 -13.27
N ARG A 490 25.58 -0.49 -13.18
CA ARG A 490 24.66 0.01 -12.17
C ARG A 490 23.47 -0.93 -11.97
N ASP A 491 22.98 -1.06 -10.76
CA ASP A 491 21.66 -1.60 -10.46
C ASP A 491 20.86 -0.61 -9.61
N TYR A 492 19.56 -0.55 -9.85
CA TYR A 492 18.66 0.27 -9.04
C TYR A 492 17.23 -0.21 -9.18
N TYR A 493 16.44 0.11 -8.16
CA TYR A 493 15.01 -0.13 -8.19
C TYR A 493 14.31 1.12 -8.66
N ILE A 494 13.43 0.98 -9.65
CA ILE A 494 12.38 1.95 -9.88
C ILE A 494 11.20 1.53 -9.01
N TYR A 495 11.00 2.31 -7.94
CA TYR A 495 9.78 2.26 -7.17
C TYR A 495 8.80 3.20 -7.85
N SER A 496 7.71 2.62 -8.37
CA SER A 496 6.61 3.26 -9.09
C SER A 496 6.77 3.50 -10.59
N LYS A 497 5.71 3.15 -11.32
CA LYS A 497 5.52 3.45 -12.74
C LYS A 497 5.11 4.92 -12.97
N ARG A 498 4.80 5.68 -11.92
CA ARG A 498 4.15 6.99 -12.04
C ARG A 498 5.12 8.12 -12.38
N ALA A 499 6.25 8.21 -11.67
CA ALA A 499 7.26 9.20 -11.95
C ALA A 499 8.66 8.61 -12.10
N ALA A 500 9.56 9.40 -12.69
CA ALA A 500 11.01 9.17 -12.60
C ALA A 500 11.66 10.43 -12.02
N PHE A 501 12.62 10.25 -11.13
CA PHE A 501 13.36 11.33 -10.48
C PHE A 501 14.85 11.13 -10.73
N PHE A 502 15.51 12.09 -11.35
CA PHE A 502 16.91 11.95 -11.78
C PHE A 502 17.70 13.24 -11.61
N LEU A 503 18.97 13.10 -11.24
CA LEU A 503 19.94 14.20 -11.19
C LEU A 503 20.22 14.68 -12.62
N GLN A 504 20.17 16.00 -12.83
CA GLN A 504 20.53 16.60 -14.10
C GLN A 504 22.06 16.67 -14.22
N ASP A 505 22.59 16.16 -15.33
CA ASP A 505 24.03 16.15 -15.61
C ASP A 505 24.67 17.54 -15.47
N ASP A 506 25.90 17.57 -14.96
CA ASP A 506 26.72 18.77 -14.76
C ASP A 506 26.09 19.85 -13.86
N THR A 507 25.07 19.51 -13.06
CA THR A 507 24.43 20.46 -12.12
C THR A 507 24.79 20.24 -10.66
N LEU A 508 25.43 19.12 -10.32
CA LEU A 508 25.81 18.78 -8.96
C LEU A 508 27.00 19.63 -8.49
N THR A 509 26.81 20.31 -7.37
CA THR A 509 27.86 21.05 -6.64
C THR A 509 27.76 20.74 -5.15
N SER A 510 28.72 21.19 -4.35
CA SER A 510 28.61 21.09 -2.90
C SER A 510 27.51 21.98 -2.32
N GLU A 511 27.00 22.97 -3.06
CA GLU A 511 26.00 23.93 -2.56
C GLU A 511 24.59 23.66 -3.08
N SER A 512 24.44 23.01 -4.22
CA SER A 512 23.14 22.66 -4.79
C SER A 512 23.24 21.56 -5.84
N ALA A 513 22.08 20.98 -6.18
CA ALA A 513 21.90 20.05 -7.27
C ALA A 513 20.57 20.32 -7.98
N LYS A 514 20.53 20.13 -9.31
CA LYS A 514 19.28 20.18 -10.08
C LYS A 514 18.87 18.78 -10.48
N PHE A 515 17.58 18.54 -10.41
CA PHE A 515 16.94 17.29 -10.74
C PHE A 515 15.83 17.57 -11.75
N ILE A 516 15.45 16.52 -12.45
CA ILE A 516 14.27 16.51 -13.29
C ILE A 516 13.35 15.43 -12.74
N ILE A 517 12.09 15.82 -12.54
CA ILE A 517 11.01 14.89 -12.24
C ILE A 517 10.23 14.72 -13.54
N LYS A 518 10.07 13.49 -14.00
CA LYS A 518 9.30 13.13 -15.19
C LYS A 518 8.05 12.39 -14.78
N ASN A 519 6.91 12.82 -15.29
CA ASN A 519 5.66 12.11 -15.18
C ASN A 519 5.58 11.05 -16.29
N ASN A 520 5.29 9.81 -15.93
CA ASN A 520 5.15 8.68 -16.86
C ASN A 520 3.68 8.25 -17.03
N THR A 521 2.73 9.01 -16.48
CA THR A 521 1.29 8.74 -16.51
C THR A 521 0.56 9.77 -17.38
N ASP A 522 -0.70 9.47 -17.67
CA ASP A 522 -1.69 10.37 -18.26
C ASP A 522 -2.39 11.29 -17.23
N GLU A 523 -2.04 11.20 -15.96
CA GLU A 523 -2.55 12.04 -14.87
C GLU A 523 -1.55 13.16 -14.54
N GLU A 524 -1.97 14.23 -13.88
CA GLU A 524 -1.05 15.22 -13.31
C GLU A 524 -0.39 14.68 -12.03
N LEU A 525 0.88 15.02 -11.83
CA LEU A 525 1.59 14.71 -10.57
C LEU A 525 1.93 16.00 -9.84
N SER A 526 1.67 16.04 -8.54
CA SER A 526 2.10 17.13 -7.67
C SER A 526 3.35 16.74 -6.87
N PHE A 527 4.19 17.72 -6.54
CA PHE A 527 5.32 17.58 -5.62
C PHE A 527 5.51 18.89 -4.86
N ASP A 528 6.00 18.85 -3.62
CA ASP A 528 6.31 20.08 -2.88
C ASP A 528 7.72 20.61 -3.21
N MET A 529 8.27 21.58 -2.48
CA MET A 529 9.70 21.95 -2.59
C MET A 529 10.57 21.31 -1.50
N ALA A 530 9.99 20.58 -0.56
CA ALA A 530 10.70 19.92 0.52
C ALA A 530 11.44 18.68 0.03
N PHE A 531 12.57 18.39 0.64
CA PHE A 531 13.34 17.18 0.34
C PHE A 531 14.12 16.76 1.57
N THR A 532 14.31 15.44 1.70
CA THR A 532 15.18 14.87 2.71
C THR A 532 16.53 14.57 2.07
N LEU A 533 17.62 14.92 2.74
CA LEU A 533 19.00 14.68 2.35
C LEU A 533 19.63 13.77 3.42
N GLU A 534 20.17 12.66 2.96
CA GLU A 534 20.84 11.66 3.78
C GLU A 534 22.29 11.52 3.32
N LYS A 535 23.19 11.22 4.26
CA LYS A 535 24.60 10.92 4.04
C LYS A 535 24.93 9.53 4.58
N VAL A 536 25.80 8.79 3.90
CA VAL A 536 26.37 7.57 4.45
C VAL A 536 27.33 7.91 5.60
N ILE A 537 26.99 7.49 6.82
CA ILE A 537 27.81 7.63 8.03
C ILE A 537 27.94 6.24 8.65
N ASP A 538 29.17 5.77 8.83
CA ASP A 538 29.47 4.44 9.38
C ASP A 538 28.73 3.28 8.67
N GLY A 539 28.58 3.38 7.35
CA GLY A 539 27.91 2.37 6.51
C GLY A 539 26.38 2.45 6.52
N ALA A 540 25.79 3.44 7.19
CA ALA A 540 24.33 3.63 7.25
C ALA A 540 23.88 5.00 6.72
N TRP A 541 22.73 5.05 6.06
CA TRP A 541 22.09 6.30 5.65
C TRP A 541 21.58 7.08 6.87
N THR A 542 22.13 8.27 7.07
CA THR A 542 21.77 9.17 8.16
C THR A 542 21.22 10.47 7.61
N VAL A 543 20.02 10.86 8.06
CA VAL A 543 19.39 12.15 7.70
C VAL A 543 20.24 13.31 8.24
N ILE A 544 20.69 14.20 7.35
CA ILE A 544 21.56 15.32 7.69
C ILE A 544 20.91 16.69 7.50
N ASN A 545 19.77 16.78 6.81
CA ASN A 545 18.86 17.91 6.88
C ASN A 545 17.48 17.42 7.38
N TYR A 546 16.83 18.21 8.21
CA TYR A 546 15.41 17.98 8.51
C TYR A 546 14.60 18.89 7.60
N ASP A 547 13.47 18.38 7.10
CA ASP A 547 12.59 19.04 6.12
C ASP A 547 12.53 20.54 6.39
N GLN A 548 13.06 21.30 5.42
CA GLN A 548 13.02 22.74 5.52
C GLN A 548 11.58 23.17 5.29
N TYR A 549 10.87 23.50 6.37
CA TYR A 549 9.55 24.10 6.35
C TYR A 549 9.61 25.47 5.67
N PHE A 550 9.66 25.48 4.34
CA PHE A 550 9.29 26.62 3.53
C PHE A 550 7.77 26.58 3.35
N ASN A 551 7.15 27.75 3.16
CA ASN A 551 5.80 27.81 2.62
C ASN A 551 5.84 27.13 1.25
N ALA A 552 5.52 25.84 1.21
CA ALA A 552 5.81 24.97 0.09
C ALA A 552 4.93 25.39 -1.09
N LEU A 553 5.55 26.03 -2.07
CA LEU A 553 4.96 26.10 -3.40
C LEU A 553 4.92 24.66 -3.91
N ALA A 554 3.72 24.14 -4.17
CA ALA A 554 3.58 22.88 -4.87
C ALA A 554 3.97 23.09 -6.35
N GLY A 555 4.80 22.21 -6.87
CA GLY A 555 5.00 22.02 -8.30
C GLY A 555 3.97 21.03 -8.84
N ILE A 556 3.50 21.27 -10.06
CA ILE A 556 2.64 20.36 -10.83
C ILE A 556 3.42 19.91 -12.06
N ILE A 557 3.28 18.64 -12.41
CA ILE A 557 3.89 18.01 -13.57
C ILE A 557 2.76 17.47 -14.44
N GLU A 558 2.56 18.12 -15.58
CA GLU A 558 1.60 17.71 -16.61
C GLU A 558 1.75 16.22 -16.97
N PRO A 559 0.67 15.57 -17.46
CA PRO A 559 0.71 14.23 -18.03
C PRO A 559 1.86 14.04 -19.01
N TYR A 560 2.65 12.99 -18.83
CA TYR A 560 3.87 12.69 -19.62
C TYR A 560 4.92 13.83 -19.67
N GLY A 561 4.76 14.85 -18.83
CA GLY A 561 5.59 16.04 -18.77
C GLY A 561 6.82 15.86 -17.89
N SER A 562 7.54 16.97 -17.70
CA SER A 562 8.68 17.00 -16.78
C SER A 562 8.80 18.37 -16.11
N ALA A 563 9.21 18.39 -14.85
CA ALA A 563 9.46 19.60 -14.10
C ALA A 563 10.88 19.61 -13.52
N PRO A 564 11.59 20.76 -13.58
CA PRO A 564 12.86 20.90 -12.89
C PRO A 564 12.65 21.07 -11.38
N PHE A 565 13.51 20.45 -10.59
CA PHE A 565 13.57 20.62 -9.14
C PHE A 565 15.00 21.01 -8.76
N THR A 566 15.18 22.07 -7.98
CA THR A 566 16.51 22.46 -7.47
C THR A 566 16.55 22.25 -5.98
N ALA A 567 17.51 21.44 -5.52
CA ALA A 567 17.80 21.25 -4.12
C ALA A 567 18.99 22.14 -3.73
N ASP A 568 18.72 23.21 -3.00
CA ASP A 568 19.74 24.07 -2.43
C ASP A 568 20.13 23.55 -1.03
N PHE A 569 21.43 23.29 -0.83
CA PHE A 569 21.94 22.76 0.42
C PHE A 569 22.23 23.91 1.39
N VAL A 570 21.65 23.83 2.59
CA VAL A 570 21.79 24.87 3.63
C VAL A 570 23.25 25.16 3.98
N ASN A 571 24.04 24.10 4.04
CA ASN A 571 25.47 24.17 4.23
C ASN A 571 26.13 23.43 3.06
N PRO A 572 27.27 23.92 2.55
CA PRO A 572 28.04 23.18 1.57
C PRO A 572 28.34 21.76 2.07
N LEU A 573 28.02 20.77 1.25
CA LEU A 573 28.28 19.37 1.53
C LEU A 573 29.79 19.09 1.44
N ASP A 574 30.29 18.32 2.39
CA ASP A 574 31.64 17.76 2.35
C ASP A 574 31.70 16.52 1.44
N ALA A 575 32.90 16.02 1.16
CA ALA A 575 33.04 14.83 0.33
C ALA A 575 32.33 13.60 0.95
N GLY A 576 31.72 12.77 0.10
CA GLY A 576 31.04 11.55 0.50
C GLY A 576 29.82 11.19 -0.36
N GLN A 577 29.16 10.09 0.01
CA GLN A 577 27.94 9.59 -0.63
C GLN A 577 26.68 10.15 0.05
N TYR A 578 25.77 10.65 -0.78
CA TYR A 578 24.53 11.28 -0.38
C TYR A 578 23.35 10.70 -1.15
N ARG A 579 22.15 10.84 -0.60
CA ARG A 579 20.91 10.65 -1.35
C ARG A 579 19.89 11.72 -1.00
N ILE A 580 19.15 12.17 -2.01
CA ILE A 580 17.97 13.00 -1.82
C ILE A 580 16.73 12.15 -1.98
N THR A 581 15.82 12.24 -1.02
CA THR A 581 14.48 11.67 -1.07
C THR A 581 13.46 12.77 -1.32
N LYS A 582 12.53 12.52 -2.25
CA LYS A 582 11.50 13.45 -2.69
C LYS A 582 10.13 12.77 -2.65
N ASP A 583 9.12 13.47 -2.14
CA ASP A 583 7.73 13.05 -2.23
C ASP A 583 7.10 13.63 -3.50
N ILE A 584 6.55 12.76 -4.35
CA ILE A 584 5.88 13.10 -5.60
C ILE A 584 4.54 12.35 -5.56
N SER A 585 3.45 13.10 -5.35
CA SER A 585 2.07 12.59 -5.27
C SER A 585 1.92 11.44 -4.26
N GLY A 586 2.49 11.59 -3.06
CA GLY A 586 2.39 10.62 -1.97
C GLY A 586 3.40 9.47 -2.04
N GLU A 587 4.17 9.39 -3.12
CA GLU A 587 5.19 8.37 -3.34
C GLU A 587 6.60 8.93 -3.14
N LYS A 588 7.48 8.14 -2.51
CA LYS A 588 8.85 8.54 -2.23
C LYS A 588 9.81 8.02 -3.28
N TYR A 589 10.51 8.96 -3.91
CA TYR A 589 11.57 8.71 -4.88
C TYR A 589 12.89 9.15 -4.30
N PHE A 590 14.00 8.50 -4.67
CA PHE A 590 15.32 8.90 -4.22
C PHE A 590 16.36 8.88 -5.33
N VAL A 591 17.34 9.76 -5.23
CA VAL A 591 18.50 9.83 -6.12
C VAL A 591 19.76 9.90 -5.28
N GLU A 592 20.68 8.96 -5.51
CA GLU A 592 21.98 8.90 -4.86
C GLU A 592 23.03 9.64 -5.70
N PHE A 593 23.98 10.31 -5.04
CA PHE A 593 25.08 11.02 -5.69
C PHE A 593 26.30 11.16 -4.77
N GLU A 594 27.46 11.44 -5.35
CA GLU A 594 28.72 11.59 -4.63
C GLU A 594 29.27 13.01 -4.78
N ILE A 595 29.67 13.63 -3.66
CA ILE A 595 30.43 14.87 -3.63
C ILE A 595 31.91 14.53 -3.53
N GLN A 596 32.72 15.06 -4.47
CA GLN A 596 34.15 14.82 -4.58
C GLN A 596 35.00 15.79 -3.74
#